data_AF-A0A6A4IC29-F1
#
_entry.id   AF-A0A6A4IC29-F1
#
_cell.length_a   1.000
_cell.length_b   1.000
_cell.length_c   1.000
_cell.angle_alpha   90.00
_cell.angle_beta   90.00
_cell.angle_gamma   90.00
#
_symmetry.space_group_name_H-M   'P 1'
#
loop_
_entity.id
_entity.type
_entity.pdbx_description
1 polymer ?
#
loop_
_entity_poly.entity_id
_entity_poly.type
_entity_poly.pdbx_seq_one_letter_code
_entity_poly.pdbx_strand_id
1 'polypeptide(L)'
;MLAVTEFTCPTLTTVYKPNSQLGITPKFIAPDSVPHDFQRGSLSNGGGQGGFTIDSVDYVIFHSPYGKQAVKGHAQTFRTLSQKASLSDKNLEKAFINLGKASFKAQVDPGMAAPSVSGKRISLYSFGSGCAASFFTIRVKGDTTELREKLDLTNRLAAMKVVPCQDFVDALNLREKNHNAKDYVPQGLVDNIWPGAYYLDSIDGKFRRKYVKAPVA
;
A
#
# COMPACT_ATOMS: atom_id res chain seq x y z
N MET A 1 17.58 -18.48 10.67
CA MET A 1 16.41 -17.61 10.42
C MET A 1 16.77 -16.22 10.93
N LEU A 2 17.29 -15.33 10.07
CA LEU A 2 17.53 -13.93 10.46
C LEU A 2 16.18 -13.19 10.36
N ALA A 3 15.65 -12.74 11.49
CA ALA A 3 14.49 -11.84 11.47
C ALA A 3 14.93 -10.48 10.89
N VAL A 4 14.30 -10.03 9.81
CA VAL A 4 14.65 -8.78 9.14
C VAL A 4 14.01 -7.60 9.87
N THR A 5 14.81 -6.81 10.58
CA THR A 5 14.36 -5.64 11.35
C THR A 5 14.40 -4.35 10.51
N GLU A 6 13.76 -4.35 9.34
CA GLU A 6 13.83 -3.20 8.42
C GLU A 6 13.06 -1.99 8.97
N PHE A 7 11.76 -2.12 9.27
CA PHE A 7 10.89 -1.00 9.66
C PHE A 7 9.98 -1.41 10.82
N THR A 8 10.60 -1.65 11.97
CA THR A 8 9.89 -2.01 13.21
C THR A 8 9.64 -0.77 14.08
N CYS A 9 8.73 -0.86 15.05
CA CYS A 9 8.50 0.19 16.05
C CYS A 9 9.02 -0.33 17.40
N PRO A 10 10.34 -0.28 17.66
CA PRO A 10 10.91 -0.80 18.90
C PRO A 10 10.59 0.09 20.11
N THR A 11 10.32 1.36 19.88
CA THR A 11 10.07 2.36 20.93
C THR A 11 8.57 2.59 21.08
N LEU A 12 7.99 2.14 22.18
CA LEU A 12 6.54 2.24 22.45
C LEU A 12 6.06 3.66 22.76
N THR A 13 6.98 4.60 23.01
CA THR A 13 6.67 5.97 23.43
C THR A 13 6.63 6.97 22.28
N THR A 14 6.84 6.54 21.03
CA THR A 14 6.84 7.41 19.86
C THR A 14 5.99 6.83 18.72
N VAL A 15 5.40 7.72 17.93
CA VAL A 15 4.72 7.35 16.68
C VAL A 15 5.69 7.05 15.54
N TYR A 16 6.95 7.46 15.67
CA TYR A 16 7.92 7.34 14.61
C TYR A 16 8.64 6.00 14.66
N LYS A 17 8.89 5.44 13.47
CA LYS A 17 9.72 4.26 13.30
C LYS A 17 11.12 4.74 12.91
N PRO A 18 12.19 4.19 13.53
CA PRO A 18 13.54 4.53 13.15
C PRO A 18 13.79 4.17 11.69
N ASN A 19 14.60 4.97 11.01
CA ASN A 19 15.01 4.67 9.65
C ASN A 19 15.78 3.34 9.60
N SER A 20 15.40 2.51 8.64
CA SER A 20 16.07 1.25 8.39
C SER A 20 17.49 1.46 7.86
N GLN A 21 18.47 0.73 8.39
CA GLN A 21 19.76 0.57 7.70
C GLN A 21 19.65 -0.28 6.41
N LEU A 22 18.60 -1.11 6.29
CA LEU A 22 18.36 -1.97 5.12
C LEU A 22 17.56 -1.27 4.00
N GLY A 23 17.04 -0.07 4.26
CA GLY A 23 16.43 0.81 3.27
C GLY A 23 15.12 0.30 2.68
N ILE A 24 15.15 -0.06 1.39
CA ILE A 24 14.01 -0.59 0.62
C ILE A 24 14.25 -2.02 0.13
N THR A 25 15.41 -2.58 0.47
CA THR A 25 15.96 -3.81 -0.12
C THR A 25 15.04 -5.02 0.13
N PRO A 26 14.57 -5.28 1.37
CA PRO A 26 13.65 -6.39 1.64
C PRO A 26 12.30 -6.28 0.91
N LYS A 27 11.82 -5.06 0.62
CA LYS A 27 10.58 -4.83 -0.15
C LYS A 27 10.66 -5.37 -1.58
N PHE A 28 11.87 -5.48 -2.12
CA PHE A 28 12.20 -5.99 -3.45
C PHE A 28 12.75 -7.43 -3.43
N ILE A 29 13.06 -7.98 -2.26
CA ILE A 29 13.48 -9.39 -2.11
C ILE A 29 12.25 -10.32 -2.03
N ALA A 30 11.24 -9.93 -1.26
CA ALA A 30 10.00 -10.69 -1.12
C ALA A 30 9.16 -10.88 -2.41
N PRO A 31 9.10 -9.93 -3.37
CA PRO A 31 8.43 -10.15 -4.65
C PRO A 31 9.15 -11.16 -5.56
N ASP A 32 10.32 -11.70 -5.21
CA ASP A 32 10.98 -12.74 -6.02
C ASP A 32 10.62 -14.15 -5.55
N SER A 33 10.74 -14.42 -4.24
CA SER A 33 10.44 -15.75 -3.70
C SER A 33 8.96 -16.07 -3.80
N VAL A 34 8.10 -15.06 -3.59
CA VAL A 34 6.67 -15.30 -3.42
C VAL A 34 5.96 -15.60 -4.76
N PRO A 35 6.28 -14.98 -5.91
CA PRO A 35 5.77 -15.43 -7.21
C PRO A 35 6.30 -16.80 -7.64
N HIS A 36 7.53 -17.17 -7.28
CA HIS A 36 8.04 -18.53 -7.51
C HIS A 36 7.31 -19.57 -6.66
N ASP A 37 7.01 -19.25 -5.40
CA ASP A 37 6.19 -20.11 -4.53
C ASP A 37 4.76 -20.22 -5.04
N PHE A 38 4.18 -19.10 -5.50
CA PHE A 38 2.87 -19.06 -6.15
C PHE A 38 2.83 -19.89 -7.44
N GLN A 39 3.86 -19.78 -8.29
CA GLN A 39 4.03 -20.62 -9.48
C GLN A 39 4.04 -22.11 -9.12
N ARG A 40 4.80 -22.50 -8.10
CA ARG A 40 4.86 -23.89 -7.62
C ARG A 40 3.49 -24.39 -7.12
N GLY A 41 2.77 -23.56 -6.36
CA GLY A 41 1.42 -23.90 -5.88
C GLY A 41 0.35 -23.90 -6.98
N SER A 42 0.50 -23.10 -8.03
CA SER A 42 -0.43 -23.09 -9.17
C SER A 42 -0.27 -24.31 -10.06
N LEU A 43 0.95 -24.84 -10.19
CA LEU A 43 1.22 -26.04 -10.99
C LEU A 43 0.70 -27.33 -10.33
N SER A 44 0.58 -27.36 -9.00
CA SER A 44 0.12 -28.55 -8.26
C SER A 44 -1.40 -28.74 -8.23
N ASN A 45 -2.21 -27.68 -8.48
CA ASN A 45 -3.67 -27.72 -8.36
C ASN A 45 -4.43 -27.89 -9.70
N GLY A 46 -3.76 -28.32 -10.77
CA GLY A 46 -4.38 -28.85 -11.99
C GLY A 46 -4.53 -27.88 -13.16
N GLY A 47 -3.97 -28.26 -14.30
CA GLY A 47 -4.60 -28.02 -15.61
C GLY A 47 -4.00 -26.98 -16.57
N GLY A 48 -2.72 -26.61 -16.48
CA GLY A 48 -2.09 -25.79 -17.53
C GLY A 48 -0.57 -25.89 -17.53
N GLN A 49 0.03 -26.34 -18.65
CA GLN A 49 1.48 -26.47 -18.84
C GLN A 49 2.23 -25.12 -19.00
N GLY A 50 1.62 -23.99 -18.65
CA GLY A 50 2.26 -22.67 -18.70
C GLY A 50 2.58 -22.17 -17.31
N GLY A 51 3.85 -21.90 -17.01
CA GLY A 51 4.22 -21.19 -15.78
C GLY A 51 3.52 -19.83 -15.69
N PHE A 52 3.18 -19.39 -14.48
CA PHE A 52 2.58 -18.06 -14.27
C PHE A 52 3.56 -16.97 -14.72
N THR A 53 3.15 -16.13 -15.66
CA THR A 53 3.88 -14.91 -16.05
C THR A 53 3.05 -13.67 -15.72
N ILE A 54 3.69 -12.50 -15.70
CA ILE A 54 2.98 -11.22 -15.51
C ILE A 54 1.97 -10.95 -16.64
N ASP A 55 2.12 -11.61 -17.79
CA ASP A 55 1.16 -11.54 -18.92
C ASP A 55 -0.12 -12.35 -18.65
N SER A 56 -0.12 -13.23 -17.64
CA SER A 56 -1.29 -14.03 -17.26
C SER A 56 -2.31 -13.27 -16.39
N VAL A 57 -2.04 -12.00 -16.09
CA VAL A 57 -2.92 -11.11 -15.33
C VAL A 57 -3.22 -9.85 -16.13
N ASP A 58 -4.44 -9.33 -15.96
CA ASP A 58 -4.87 -8.09 -16.59
C ASP A 58 -4.34 -6.87 -15.83
N TYR A 59 -4.33 -6.94 -14.50
CA TYR A 59 -3.90 -5.85 -13.63
C TYR A 59 -2.97 -6.33 -12.52
N VAL A 60 -2.04 -5.45 -12.12
CA VAL A 60 -1.05 -5.71 -11.08
C VAL A 60 -1.13 -4.61 -10.03
N ILE A 61 -1.43 -5.00 -8.79
CA ILE A 61 -1.55 -4.08 -7.65
C ILE A 61 -0.45 -4.39 -6.64
N PHE A 62 0.32 -3.36 -6.29
CA PHE A 62 1.39 -3.45 -5.30
C PHE A 62 1.02 -2.70 -4.02
N HIS A 63 1.48 -3.21 -2.88
CA HIS A 63 1.70 -2.37 -1.71
C HIS A 63 2.60 -1.19 -2.11
N SER A 64 2.04 0.02 -2.03
CA SER A 64 2.62 1.22 -2.62
C SER A 64 2.88 2.29 -1.57
N PRO A 65 4.00 2.21 -0.82
CA PRO A 65 4.34 3.24 0.17
C PRO A 65 4.64 4.60 -0.49
N TYR A 66 5.00 4.59 -1.78
CA TYR A 66 5.06 5.76 -2.67
C TYR A 66 5.09 5.28 -4.13
N GLY A 67 4.61 6.11 -5.07
CA GLY A 67 4.38 5.71 -6.47
C GLY A 67 5.62 5.20 -7.22
N LYS A 68 6.80 5.78 -6.98
CA LYS A 68 8.05 5.33 -7.59
C LYS A 68 8.41 3.89 -7.19
N GLN A 69 7.98 3.41 -6.02
CA GLN A 69 8.23 2.03 -5.60
C GLN A 69 7.41 1.03 -6.41
N ALA A 70 6.15 1.36 -6.74
CA ALA A 70 5.33 0.50 -7.60
C ALA A 70 5.95 0.35 -9.00
N VAL A 71 6.47 1.43 -9.57
CA VAL A 71 7.20 1.41 -10.86
C VAL A 71 8.41 0.47 -10.79
N LYS A 72 9.20 0.56 -9.71
CA LYS A 72 10.36 -0.32 -9.51
C LYS A 72 9.96 -1.78 -9.27
N GLY A 73 8.89 -2.03 -8.51
CA GLY A 73 8.38 -3.38 -8.24
C GLY A 73 7.92 -4.08 -9.52
N HIS A 74 7.17 -3.36 -10.38
CA HIS A 74 6.76 -3.87 -11.69
C HIS A 74 7.95 -4.10 -12.63
N ALA A 75 8.92 -3.18 -12.66
CA ALA A 75 10.13 -3.37 -13.46
C ALA A 75 10.90 -4.65 -13.08
N GLN A 76 10.89 -5.04 -11.80
CA GLN A 76 11.56 -6.24 -11.32
C GLN A 76 10.88 -7.55 -11.75
N THR A 77 9.59 -7.55 -12.09
CA THR A 77 8.93 -8.77 -12.59
C THR A 77 9.45 -9.21 -13.96
N PHE A 78 10.20 -8.36 -14.66
CA PHE A 78 10.78 -8.63 -15.98
C PHE A 78 12.25 -9.10 -15.94
N ARG A 79 12.84 -9.30 -14.75
CA ARG A 79 14.27 -9.67 -14.69
C ARG A 79 14.50 -11.14 -15.07
N THR A 80 15.61 -11.38 -15.75
CA THR A 80 16.19 -12.72 -15.98
C THR A 80 17.53 -12.93 -15.24
N LEU A 81 18.05 -11.89 -14.56
CA LEU A 81 19.36 -11.88 -13.88
C LEU A 81 19.25 -12.14 -12.35
N SER A 82 20.40 -12.37 -11.69
CA SER A 82 20.48 -12.66 -10.25
C SER A 82 20.26 -11.42 -9.35
N GLN A 83 19.60 -11.65 -8.21
CA GLN A 83 18.97 -10.65 -7.34
C GLN A 83 19.92 -9.58 -6.79
N LYS A 84 21.04 -10.01 -6.19
CA LYS A 84 21.87 -9.15 -5.33
C LYS A 84 22.57 -8.02 -6.08
N ALA A 85 22.87 -8.22 -7.37
CA ALA A 85 23.53 -7.20 -8.20
C ALA A 85 22.54 -6.17 -8.78
N SER A 86 21.27 -6.55 -8.98
CA SER A 86 20.27 -5.69 -9.64
C SER A 86 19.71 -4.57 -8.77
N LEU A 87 19.75 -4.72 -7.44
CA LEU A 87 19.06 -3.82 -6.50
C LEU A 87 19.76 -2.44 -6.35
N SER A 88 21.04 -2.35 -6.70
CA SER A 88 21.84 -1.13 -6.58
C SER A 88 22.28 -0.54 -7.93
N ASP A 89 22.09 -1.27 -9.03
CA ASP A 89 22.52 -0.82 -10.36
C ASP A 89 21.49 0.12 -10.99
N LYS A 90 21.84 1.41 -11.08
CA LYS A 90 20.98 2.45 -11.65
C LYS A 90 20.77 2.29 -13.16
N ASN A 91 21.68 1.64 -13.88
CA ASN A 91 21.55 1.41 -15.31
C ASN A 91 20.55 0.27 -15.56
N LEU A 92 20.64 -0.81 -14.79
CA LEU A 92 19.64 -1.87 -14.81
C LEU A 92 18.27 -1.35 -14.39
N GLU A 93 18.19 -0.55 -13.32
CA GLU A 93 16.92 0.08 -12.91
C GLU A 93 16.29 0.87 -14.06
N LYS A 94 17.06 1.74 -14.73
CA LYS A 94 16.55 2.52 -15.87
C LYS A 94 16.13 1.64 -17.04
N ALA A 95 16.92 0.61 -17.36
CA ALA A 95 16.62 -0.32 -18.44
C ALA A 95 15.29 -1.05 -18.19
N PHE A 96 15.09 -1.61 -17.00
CA PHE A 96 13.86 -2.33 -16.66
C PHE A 96 12.65 -1.41 -16.51
N ILE A 97 12.82 -0.19 -15.99
CA ILE A 97 11.73 0.80 -15.97
C ILE A 97 11.31 1.14 -17.41
N ASN A 98 12.26 1.29 -18.33
CA ASN A 98 11.95 1.57 -19.73
C ASN A 98 11.26 0.40 -20.42
N LEU A 99 11.74 -0.84 -20.20
CA LEU A 99 11.14 -2.06 -20.73
C LEU A 99 9.73 -2.29 -20.18
N GLY A 100 9.55 -2.10 -18.87
CA GLY A 100 8.28 -2.27 -18.18
C GLY A 100 7.31 -1.09 -18.36
N LYS A 101 7.70 0.00 -19.04
CA LYS A 101 6.88 1.22 -19.14
C LYS A 101 5.54 0.97 -19.83
N ALA A 102 5.55 0.20 -20.92
CA ALA A 102 4.33 -0.12 -21.68
C ALA A 102 3.38 -1.01 -20.87
N SER A 103 3.91 -2.06 -20.23
CA SER A 103 3.10 -2.96 -19.39
C SER A 103 2.63 -2.28 -18.11
N PHE A 104 3.44 -1.41 -17.49
CA PHE A 104 3.05 -0.61 -16.33
C PHE A 104 1.83 0.26 -16.66
N LYS A 105 1.88 0.96 -17.80
CA LYS A 105 0.77 1.79 -18.27
C LYS A 105 -0.50 0.97 -18.59
N ALA A 106 -0.35 -0.28 -19.00
CA ALA A 106 -1.47 -1.14 -19.35
C ALA A 106 -2.05 -1.91 -18.14
N GLN A 107 -1.23 -2.30 -17.17
CA GLN A 107 -1.58 -3.24 -16.10
C GLN A 107 -1.59 -2.60 -14.71
N VAL A 108 -0.82 -1.54 -14.46
CA VAL A 108 -0.72 -0.89 -13.14
C VAL A 108 -1.49 0.43 -13.12
N ASP A 109 -1.30 1.30 -14.12
CA ASP A 109 -1.99 2.60 -14.19
C ASP A 109 -3.52 2.46 -14.13
N PRO A 110 -4.17 1.51 -14.83
CA PRO A 110 -5.62 1.35 -14.73
C PRO A 110 -6.04 0.85 -13.36
N GLY A 111 -5.21 0.08 -12.65
CA GLY A 111 -5.49 -0.30 -11.25
C GLY A 111 -5.71 0.91 -10.33
N MET A 112 -5.18 2.07 -10.70
CA MET A 112 -5.35 3.35 -10.00
C MET A 112 -6.52 4.20 -10.55
N ALA A 113 -7.04 3.89 -11.74
CA ALA A 113 -7.99 4.71 -12.49
C ALA A 113 -9.43 4.13 -12.59
N ALA A 114 -9.72 3.08 -11.82
CA ALA A 114 -11.05 2.44 -11.71
C ALA A 114 -11.73 2.01 -13.05
N PRO A 115 -11.07 1.20 -13.91
CA PRO A 115 -11.66 0.64 -15.12
C PRO A 115 -12.75 -0.39 -14.80
N SER A 116 -13.49 -0.82 -15.82
CA SER A 116 -14.31 -2.03 -15.73
C SER A 116 -13.40 -3.24 -15.48
N VAL A 117 -13.50 -3.80 -14.28
CA VAL A 117 -12.69 -4.94 -13.83
C VAL A 117 -13.41 -6.29 -14.00
N SER A 118 -14.65 -6.31 -14.48
CA SER A 118 -15.43 -7.54 -14.62
C SER A 118 -14.74 -8.56 -15.54
N GLY A 119 -14.60 -9.79 -15.06
CA GLY A 119 -13.95 -10.90 -15.78
C GLY A 119 -12.42 -10.89 -15.71
N LYS A 120 -11.81 -9.82 -15.17
CA LYS A 120 -10.37 -9.61 -15.13
C LYS A 120 -9.70 -10.40 -14.02
N ARG A 121 -8.46 -10.82 -14.28
CA ARG A 121 -7.56 -11.41 -13.28
C ARG A 121 -6.60 -10.36 -12.77
N ILE A 122 -6.57 -10.17 -11.45
CA ILE A 122 -5.78 -9.14 -10.79
C ILE A 122 -4.76 -9.83 -9.90
N SER A 123 -3.48 -9.50 -10.04
CA SER A 123 -2.46 -9.87 -9.06
C SER A 123 -2.33 -8.82 -7.97
N LEU A 124 -2.11 -9.30 -6.75
CA LEU A 124 -1.89 -8.46 -5.58
C LEU A 124 -0.61 -8.89 -4.91
N TYR A 125 0.30 -7.93 -4.74
CA TYR A 125 1.49 -8.08 -3.91
C TYR A 125 1.33 -7.26 -2.63
N SER A 126 1.22 -7.96 -1.50
CA SER A 126 1.16 -7.37 -0.17
C SER A 126 2.50 -7.55 0.54
N PHE A 127 3.00 -6.48 1.16
CA PHE A 127 4.25 -6.49 1.90
C PHE A 127 4.10 -5.73 3.22
N GLY A 128 4.59 -6.33 4.31
CA GLY A 128 4.75 -5.73 5.62
C GLY A 128 6.18 -5.88 6.15
N SER A 129 6.77 -4.79 6.63
CA SER A 129 8.10 -4.79 7.26
C SER A 129 8.16 -5.65 8.54
N GLY A 130 9.34 -6.19 8.85
CA GLY A 130 9.51 -7.40 9.71
C GLY A 130 9.65 -8.68 8.87
N CYS A 131 9.34 -8.51 7.58
CA CYS A 131 9.28 -9.36 6.39
C CYS A 131 8.18 -10.44 6.37
N ALA A 132 6.93 -9.97 6.25
CA ALA A 132 5.81 -10.79 5.78
C ALA A 132 5.36 -10.28 4.40
N ALA A 133 5.33 -11.16 3.41
CA ALA A 133 4.88 -10.82 2.07
C ALA A 133 4.03 -11.94 1.48
N SER A 134 3.09 -11.57 0.62
CA SER A 134 2.22 -12.52 -0.07
C SER A 134 1.87 -12.01 -1.46
N PHE A 135 1.87 -12.93 -2.41
CA PHE A 135 1.44 -12.72 -3.77
C PHE A 135 0.27 -13.66 -4.01
N PHE A 136 -0.84 -13.11 -4.47
CA PHE A 136 -2.02 -13.88 -4.80
C PHE A 136 -2.74 -13.24 -5.98
N THR A 137 -3.63 -14.02 -6.60
CA THR A 137 -4.46 -13.53 -7.69
C THR A 137 -5.92 -13.66 -7.32
N ILE A 138 -6.72 -12.71 -7.76
CA ILE A 138 -8.18 -12.76 -7.70
C ILE A 138 -8.73 -12.69 -9.11
N ARG A 139 -9.93 -13.25 -9.31
CA ARG A 139 -10.68 -13.10 -10.54
C ARG A 139 -12.00 -12.43 -10.22
N VAL A 140 -12.24 -11.28 -10.83
CA VAL A 140 -13.47 -10.53 -10.62
C VAL A 140 -14.60 -11.21 -11.39
N LYS A 141 -15.66 -11.57 -10.67
CA LYS A 141 -16.89 -12.14 -11.22
C LYS A 141 -18.05 -11.22 -10.90
N GLY A 142 -18.91 -10.97 -11.88
CA GLY A 142 -20.09 -10.13 -11.72
C GLY A 142 -19.84 -8.64 -11.98
N ASP A 143 -20.88 -7.86 -11.72
CA ASP A 143 -20.88 -6.41 -11.83
C ASP A 143 -20.29 -5.76 -10.56
N THR A 144 -19.50 -4.70 -10.75
CA THR A 144 -18.85 -3.95 -9.67
C THR A 144 -19.41 -2.53 -9.54
N THR A 145 -20.53 -2.22 -10.21
CA THR A 145 -21.15 -0.89 -10.22
C THR A 145 -21.50 -0.41 -8.83
N GLU A 146 -22.16 -1.25 -8.00
CA GLU A 146 -22.50 -0.88 -6.63
C GLU A 146 -21.25 -0.52 -5.80
N LEU A 147 -20.19 -1.32 -5.88
CA LEU A 147 -18.92 -1.02 -5.18
C LEU A 147 -18.32 0.32 -5.61
N ARG A 148 -18.31 0.59 -6.92
CA ARG A 148 -17.79 1.85 -7.48
C ARG A 148 -18.61 3.05 -7.00
N GLU A 149 -19.94 2.95 -7.06
CA GLU A 149 -20.87 4.00 -6.66
C GLU A 149 -20.81 4.27 -5.16
N LYS A 150 -20.74 3.24 -4.31
CA LYS A 150 -20.65 3.40 -2.86
C LYS A 150 -19.27 3.90 -2.41
N LEU A 151 -18.20 3.54 -3.13
CA LEU A 151 -16.86 4.02 -2.83
C LEU A 151 -16.72 5.52 -3.14
N ASP A 152 -17.32 5.95 -4.25
CA ASP A 152 -17.35 7.33 -4.76
C ASP A 152 -15.97 8.03 -4.72
N LEU A 153 -14.92 7.28 -5.11
CA LEU A 153 -13.55 7.65 -4.81
C LEU A 153 -13.15 8.99 -5.42
N THR A 154 -13.46 9.22 -6.69
CA THR A 154 -13.04 10.42 -7.42
C THR A 154 -13.65 11.69 -6.82
N ASN A 155 -14.95 11.66 -6.51
CA ASN A 155 -15.62 12.82 -5.92
C ASN A 155 -15.14 13.05 -4.48
N ARG A 156 -14.93 11.98 -3.70
CA ARG A 156 -14.37 12.11 -2.34
C ARG A 156 -12.98 12.71 -2.33
N LEU A 157 -12.12 12.34 -3.29
CA LEU A 157 -10.80 12.93 -3.44
C LEU A 157 -10.89 14.40 -3.89
N ALA A 158 -11.78 14.72 -4.84
CA ALA A 158 -11.99 16.08 -5.32
C ALA A 158 -12.55 17.03 -4.24
N ALA A 159 -13.35 16.51 -3.32
CA ALA A 159 -13.91 17.27 -2.20
C ALA A 159 -12.92 17.47 -1.03
N MET A 160 -11.72 16.89 -1.07
CA MET A 160 -10.71 17.13 -0.04
C MET A 160 -10.24 18.58 -0.04
N LYS A 161 -10.22 19.21 1.13
CA LYS A 161 -9.67 20.55 1.31
C LYS A 161 -8.16 20.53 1.17
N VAL A 162 -7.64 21.33 0.24
CA VAL A 162 -6.20 21.63 0.16
C VAL A 162 -5.86 22.65 1.24
N VAL A 163 -4.83 22.37 2.03
CA VAL A 163 -4.36 23.24 3.13
C VAL A 163 -2.88 23.59 2.94
N PRO A 164 -2.41 24.73 3.49
CA PRO A 164 -0.99 25.07 3.51
C PRO A 164 -0.13 23.98 4.16
N CYS A 165 1.13 23.88 3.73
CA CYS A 165 2.08 22.93 4.32
C CYS A 165 2.28 23.15 5.83
N GLN A 166 2.13 24.39 6.30
CA GLN A 166 2.28 24.70 7.72
C GLN A 166 1.22 24.03 8.58
N ASP A 167 -0.05 24.00 8.14
CA ASP A 167 -1.14 23.32 8.84
C ASP A 167 -0.82 21.82 9.04
N PHE A 168 -0.19 21.20 8.03
CA PHE A 168 0.26 19.81 8.12
C PHE A 168 1.39 19.63 9.16
N VAL A 169 2.38 20.52 9.16
CA VAL A 169 3.48 20.49 10.15
C VAL A 169 2.95 20.68 11.57
N ASP A 170 2.05 21.65 11.76
CA ASP A 170 1.44 21.93 13.07
C ASP A 170 0.61 20.74 13.55
N ALA A 171 -0.14 20.08 12.65
CA ALA A 171 -0.88 18.87 12.97
C ALA A 171 0.05 17.68 13.35
N LEU A 172 1.20 17.54 12.69
CA LEU A 172 2.21 16.52 13.07
C LEU A 172 2.77 16.79 14.47
N ASN A 173 3.13 18.04 14.77
CA ASN A 173 3.63 18.45 16.09
C ASN A 173 2.56 18.22 17.18
N LEU A 174 1.30 18.54 16.89
CA LEU A 174 0.18 18.29 17.80
C LEU A 174 0.00 16.79 18.07
N ARG A 175 0.11 15.95 17.04
CA ARG A 175 0.03 14.49 17.20
C ARG A 175 1.16 13.94 18.06
N GLU A 176 2.38 14.42 17.84
CA GLU A 176 3.56 14.01 18.60
C GLU A 176 3.44 14.41 20.08
N LYS A 177 3.09 15.67 20.35
CA LYS A 177 2.90 16.18 21.71
C LYS A 177 1.86 15.40 22.51
N ASN A 178 0.79 14.97 21.87
CA ASN A 178 -0.32 14.28 22.52
C ASN A 178 -0.24 12.75 22.42
N HIS A 179 0.84 12.21 21.84
CA HIS A 179 1.03 10.77 21.80
C HIS A 179 1.22 10.24 23.23
N ASN A 180 0.37 9.28 23.63
CA ASN A 180 0.27 8.76 25.00
C ASN A 180 -0.20 9.77 26.06
N ALA A 181 -0.81 10.88 25.67
CA ALA A 181 -1.51 11.75 26.62
C ALA A 181 -2.74 11.04 27.20
N LYS A 182 -2.99 11.29 28.49
CA LYS A 182 -4.25 11.02 29.20
C LYS A 182 -4.88 12.35 29.61
N ASP A 183 -6.14 12.32 30.04
CA ASP A 183 -6.86 13.54 30.44
C ASP A 183 -6.84 14.60 29.31
N TYR A 184 -7.12 14.15 28.08
CA TYR A 184 -6.95 14.94 26.86
C TYR A 184 -8.26 15.10 26.10
N VAL A 185 -8.55 16.33 25.68
CA VAL A 185 -9.63 16.67 24.74
C VAL A 185 -8.98 17.14 23.44
N PRO A 186 -9.23 16.47 22.29
CA PRO A 186 -8.70 16.87 21.00
C PRO A 186 -9.07 18.31 20.62
N GLN A 187 -8.10 19.02 20.05
CA GLN A 187 -8.22 20.44 19.68
C GLN A 187 -8.53 20.67 18.20
N GLY A 188 -8.66 19.59 17.42
CA GLY A 188 -8.99 19.68 16.00
C GLY A 188 -10.45 20.09 15.79
N LEU A 189 -10.70 20.87 14.73
CA LEU A 189 -12.05 21.27 14.36
C LEU A 189 -12.85 20.07 13.85
N VAL A 190 -14.06 19.89 14.41
CA VAL A 190 -15.00 18.84 13.96
C VAL A 190 -15.44 19.10 12.51
N ASP A 191 -15.44 20.35 12.06
CA ASP A 191 -15.76 20.73 10.67
C ASP A 191 -14.79 20.14 9.64
N ASN A 192 -13.59 19.71 10.06
CA ASN A 192 -12.64 19.01 9.20
C ASN A 192 -12.92 17.49 9.13
N ILE A 193 -13.91 16.99 9.87
CA ILE A 193 -14.32 15.59 9.89
C ILE A 193 -15.49 15.41 8.92
N TRP A 194 -15.41 14.37 8.10
CA TRP A 194 -16.48 14.05 7.15
C TRP A 194 -17.80 13.82 7.90
N PRO A 195 -18.94 14.31 7.36
CA PRO A 195 -20.25 14.08 7.95
C PRO A 195 -20.49 12.60 8.23
N GLY A 196 -20.94 12.29 9.44
CA GLY A 196 -21.17 10.91 9.87
C GLY A 196 -19.92 10.06 10.16
N ALA A 197 -18.70 10.59 10.04
CA ALA A 197 -17.50 9.87 10.46
C ALA A 197 -17.32 9.89 11.99
N TYR A 198 -16.66 8.87 12.52
CA TYR A 198 -16.29 8.82 13.93
C TYR A 198 -15.01 9.60 14.20
N TYR A 199 -14.97 10.34 15.31
CA TYR A 199 -13.78 11.03 15.78
C TYR A 199 -13.58 10.83 17.29
N LEU A 200 -12.35 11.08 17.76
CA LEU A 200 -12.00 11.00 19.16
C LEU A 200 -12.55 12.24 19.88
N ASP A 201 -13.39 12.02 20.89
CA ASP A 201 -14.02 13.09 21.70
C ASP A 201 -13.15 13.42 22.90
N SER A 202 -12.66 12.40 23.62
CA SER A 202 -11.82 12.58 24.80
C SER A 202 -11.07 11.32 25.19
N ILE A 203 -10.00 11.52 25.97
CA ILE A 203 -9.25 10.49 26.69
C ILE A 203 -9.30 10.85 28.16
N ASP A 204 -9.76 9.93 29.01
CA ASP A 204 -9.81 10.17 30.45
C ASP A 204 -8.51 9.78 31.18
N GLY A 205 -8.46 10.00 32.50
CA GLY A 205 -7.28 9.70 33.32
C GLY A 205 -6.92 8.22 33.45
N LYS A 206 -7.75 7.32 32.91
CA LYS A 206 -7.48 5.88 32.80
C LYS A 206 -7.15 5.46 31.37
N PHE A 207 -6.82 6.41 30.49
CA PHE A 207 -6.54 6.20 29.07
C PHE A 207 -7.73 5.64 28.27
N ARG A 208 -8.95 5.68 28.80
CA ARG A 208 -10.14 5.21 28.07
C ARG A 208 -10.51 6.27 27.05
N ARG A 209 -10.75 5.82 25.81
CA ARG A 209 -11.07 6.69 24.68
C ARG A 209 -12.57 6.72 24.45
N LYS A 210 -13.15 7.92 24.38
CA LYS A 210 -14.53 8.14 23.95
C LYS A 210 -14.55 8.59 22.51
N TYR A 211 -15.40 7.97 21.70
CA TYR A 211 -15.60 8.31 20.31
C TYR A 211 -17.04 8.76 20.09
N VAL A 212 -17.23 9.75 19.23
CA VAL A 212 -18.55 10.25 18.84
C VAL A 212 -18.60 10.38 17.32
N LYS A 213 -19.82 10.47 16.79
CA LYS A 213 -20.06 10.57 15.35
C LYS A 213 -20.29 12.03 14.98
N ALA A 214 -19.59 12.53 13.96
CA ALA A 214 -19.85 13.85 13.41
C ALA A 214 -21.31 13.94 12.90
N PRO A 215 -21.97 15.11 13.02
CA PRO A 215 -23.32 15.31 12.49
C PRO A 215 -23.41 14.85 11.03
N VAL A 216 -24.52 14.20 10.68
CA VAL A 216 -24.89 13.95 9.29
C VAL A 216 -25.69 15.20 8.90
N ALA A 217 -25.20 15.96 7.91
CA ALA A 217 -25.93 17.11 7.38
C ALA A 217 -27.26 16.67 6.76
#